data_AF-A0A3G3GVT4-F1
#
_entry.id   AF-A0A3G3GVT4-F1
#
_cell.length_a   1.000
_cell.length_b   1.000
_cell.length_c   1.000
_cell.angle_alpha   90.00
_cell.angle_beta   90.00
_cell.angle_gamma   90.00
#
_symmetry.space_group_name_H-M   'P 1'
#
loop_
_entity.id
_entity.type
_entity.pdbx_description
1 polymer ?
#
loop_
_entity_poly.entity_id
_entity_poly.type
_entity_poly.pdbx_seq_one_letter_code
_entity_poly.pdbx_strand_id
1 'polypeptide(L)'
;MSQPITIFWFRRDLRLHDNAALYHALKSGNPVLPVFLFDTEILDKLDDKRDRRVEFIHQALQELQAQLTQMGSTLVVKHGSAAACWEELTQHYDVAEVYTNHDYEPAAIRRDKAIGEWLNARGIAFYTYKDQCIFEKSEVLSGAGTPYTVFTPYSRKWKEKLNSFYLKPYPTEAYFQHFYKTSPLPLPSLAEIGFEAVGQPFPQKTVRDELVKNYKERRDTPSIQGTSRLSVHLRFGTISIRELARHTKDLSETFLNELIWRDFYMQILWHFPHVGEGKAFRADYDRIEWRNDEAQFKKWCEGRTGYPIVDAGMRELNATGFMHNRVRMVVASFLTKHLLIDWRWGEAYFAQKLLDFDLSANNGGWQWASGSGTDAAPYFRIFNPTSQTQKFDPQLVYIKQWVPEINSFDYPKPIVDHAAARERCLATYQKALKQ
;
A
#
# COMPACT_ATOMS: atom_id res chain seq x y z
N MET A 1 -6.19 -35.14 25.69
CA MET A 1 -5.64 -33.81 25.41
C MET A 1 -5.92 -33.53 23.94
N SER A 2 -6.38 -32.32 23.61
CA SER A 2 -6.52 -31.90 22.22
C SER A 2 -5.19 -32.06 21.49
N GLN A 3 -5.24 -32.39 20.20
CA GLN A 3 -4.02 -32.41 19.38
C GLN A 3 -3.44 -30.99 19.31
N PRO A 4 -2.14 -30.78 19.59
CA PRO A 4 -1.52 -29.48 19.41
C PRO A 4 -1.62 -29.01 17.96
N ILE A 5 -1.87 -27.72 17.76
CA ILE A 5 -2.00 -27.11 16.43
C ILE A 5 -0.98 -26.00 16.21
N THR A 6 -0.69 -25.75 14.94
CA THR A 6 0.03 -24.56 14.51
C THR A 6 -0.97 -23.54 13.98
N ILE A 7 -0.92 -22.29 14.44
CA ILE A 7 -1.74 -21.22 13.86
C ILE A 7 -0.94 -20.50 12.77
N PHE A 8 -1.54 -20.37 11.58
CA PHE A 8 -1.06 -19.44 10.57
C PHE A 8 -1.91 -18.17 10.60
N TRP A 9 -1.33 -17.07 11.07
CA TRP A 9 -2.04 -15.79 11.20
C TRP A 9 -1.90 -14.97 9.92
N PHE A 10 -2.96 -14.82 9.15
CA PHE A 10 -3.06 -13.90 8.00
C PHE A 10 -3.21 -12.43 8.43
N ARG A 11 -2.61 -11.52 7.66
CA ARG A 11 -2.86 -10.07 7.73
C ARG A 11 -2.99 -9.45 6.34
N ARG A 12 -1.86 -9.16 5.68
CA ARG A 12 -1.78 -8.46 4.37
C ARG A 12 -1.20 -9.35 3.27
N ASP A 13 -1.48 -10.64 3.40
CA ASP A 13 -0.90 -11.77 2.67
C ASP A 13 -2.00 -12.81 2.35
N LEU A 14 -3.17 -12.31 1.92
CA LEU A 14 -4.42 -13.05 1.77
C LEU A 14 -4.42 -14.01 0.56
N ARG A 15 -3.51 -14.97 0.57
CA ARG A 15 -3.38 -16.03 -0.43
C ARG A 15 -2.80 -17.30 0.18
N LEU A 16 -3.21 -18.46 -0.34
CA LEU A 16 -2.59 -19.76 -0.02
C LEU A 16 -1.36 -20.03 -0.89
N HIS A 17 -1.41 -19.63 -2.16
CA HIS A 17 -0.32 -19.85 -3.12
C HIS A 17 0.91 -19.01 -2.81
N ASP A 18 2.09 -19.63 -2.87
CA ASP A 18 3.39 -18.97 -2.72
C ASP A 18 3.42 -18.04 -1.51
N ASN A 19 3.10 -18.58 -0.33
CA ASN A 19 3.10 -17.85 0.93
C ASN A 19 4.17 -18.41 1.86
N ALA A 20 5.19 -17.60 2.18
CA ALA A 20 6.39 -18.06 2.85
C ALA A 20 6.12 -18.63 4.26
N ALA A 21 5.51 -17.85 5.14
CA ALA A 21 5.19 -18.30 6.49
C ALA A 21 4.19 -19.45 6.50
N LEU A 22 3.20 -19.46 5.59
CA LEU A 22 2.27 -20.58 5.46
C LEU A 22 2.99 -21.87 5.06
N TYR A 23 3.95 -21.80 4.11
CA TYR A 23 4.77 -22.94 3.73
C TYR A 23 5.54 -23.52 4.92
N HIS A 24 6.12 -22.65 5.75
CA HIS A 24 6.84 -23.09 6.95
C HIS A 24 5.88 -23.67 8.01
N ALA A 25 4.71 -23.06 8.22
CA ALA A 25 3.67 -23.56 9.11
C ALA A 25 3.21 -24.96 8.71
N LEU A 26 2.91 -25.17 7.42
CA LEU A 26 2.48 -26.46 6.87
C LEU A 26 3.57 -27.54 6.95
N LYS A 27 4.80 -27.18 7.29
CA LYS A 27 5.92 -28.11 7.50
C LYS A 27 6.33 -28.26 8.97
N SER A 28 5.63 -27.62 9.90
CA SER A 28 5.92 -27.69 11.34
C SER A 28 5.72 -29.08 11.94
N GLY A 29 4.87 -29.92 11.32
CA GLY A 29 4.52 -31.26 11.82
C GLY A 29 3.21 -31.29 12.61
N ASN A 30 2.68 -30.14 13.01
CA ASN A 30 1.35 -30.02 13.58
C ASN A 30 0.32 -29.64 12.50
N PRO A 31 -0.97 -29.98 12.67
CA PRO A 31 -2.02 -29.48 11.79
C PRO A 31 -2.11 -27.94 11.86
N VAL A 32 -2.28 -27.30 10.70
CA VAL A 32 -2.26 -25.84 10.59
C VAL A 32 -3.68 -25.27 10.55
N LEU A 33 -3.99 -24.37 11.48
CA LEU A 33 -5.23 -23.59 11.51
C LEU A 33 -4.98 -22.17 10.99
N PRO A 34 -5.51 -21.81 9.82
CA PRO A 34 -5.46 -20.44 9.34
C PRO A 34 -6.38 -19.52 10.15
N VAL A 35 -5.87 -18.35 10.53
CA VAL A 35 -6.58 -17.35 11.34
C VAL A 35 -6.44 -15.96 10.70
N PHE A 36 -7.51 -15.17 10.69
CA PHE A 36 -7.47 -13.74 10.38
C PHE A 36 -8.17 -12.92 11.46
N LEU A 37 -7.64 -11.74 11.76
CA LEU A 37 -8.17 -10.84 12.78
C LEU A 37 -8.63 -9.53 12.13
N PHE A 38 -9.92 -9.23 12.21
CA PHE A 38 -10.44 -7.88 12.03
C PHE A 38 -10.11 -7.08 13.31
N ASP A 39 -8.97 -6.41 13.29
CA ASP A 39 -8.43 -5.71 14.45
C ASP A 39 -9.15 -4.37 14.70
N THR A 40 -9.81 -4.22 15.85
CA THR A 40 -10.54 -2.99 16.21
C THR A 40 -9.61 -1.79 16.35
N GLU A 41 -8.33 -1.99 16.70
CA GLU A 41 -7.35 -0.89 16.75
C GLU A 41 -7.05 -0.30 15.36
N ILE A 42 -7.40 -1.01 14.29
CA ILE A 42 -7.33 -0.55 12.91
C ILE A 42 -8.70 -0.08 12.44
N LEU A 43 -9.75 -0.89 12.62
CA LEU A 43 -11.08 -0.63 12.09
C LEU A 43 -11.78 0.57 12.75
N ASP A 44 -11.55 0.81 14.04
CA ASP A 44 -12.19 1.93 14.75
C ASP A 44 -11.64 3.29 14.31
N LYS A 45 -10.48 3.32 13.64
CA LYS A 45 -9.91 4.53 13.03
C LYS A 45 -10.51 4.86 11.67
N LEU A 46 -11.35 3.98 11.12
CA LEU A 46 -12.04 4.22 9.86
C LEU A 46 -13.38 4.91 10.13
N ASP A 47 -13.44 6.19 9.76
CA ASP A 47 -14.64 7.03 9.92
C ASP A 47 -15.78 6.58 8.98
N ASP A 48 -15.45 6.13 7.77
CA ASP A 48 -16.43 5.67 6.79
C ASP A 48 -16.68 4.16 6.93
N LYS A 49 -17.89 3.78 7.36
CA LYS A 49 -18.30 2.37 7.49
C LYS A 49 -18.58 1.69 6.14
N ARG A 50 -18.51 2.44 5.04
CA ARG A 50 -18.51 1.92 3.66
C ARG A 50 -17.10 1.86 3.07
N ASP A 51 -16.09 1.65 3.91
CA ASP A 51 -14.71 1.52 3.47
C ASP A 51 -14.52 0.30 2.55
N ARG A 52 -14.29 0.58 1.27
CA ARG A 52 -14.13 -0.44 0.23
C ARG A 52 -12.91 -1.35 0.44
N ARG A 53 -11.93 -0.98 1.27
CA ARG A 53 -10.82 -1.87 1.61
C ARG A 53 -11.27 -2.99 2.53
N VAL A 54 -12.18 -2.69 3.47
CA VAL A 54 -12.75 -3.71 4.36
C VAL A 54 -13.62 -4.67 3.55
N GLU A 55 -14.42 -4.16 2.61
CA GLU A 55 -15.15 -4.98 1.63
C GLU A 55 -14.20 -5.86 0.80
N PHE A 56 -13.09 -5.30 0.30
CA PHE A 56 -12.09 -6.06 -0.46
C PHE A 56 -11.47 -7.19 0.37
N ILE A 57 -11.05 -6.90 1.61
CA ILE A 57 -10.50 -7.90 2.53
C ILE A 57 -11.54 -8.99 2.76
N HIS A 58 -12.78 -8.62 3.07
CA HIS A 58 -13.86 -9.58 3.32
C HIS A 58 -14.08 -10.52 2.13
N GLN A 59 -14.15 -9.99 0.90
CA GLN A 59 -14.24 -10.81 -0.31
C GLN A 59 -13.02 -11.74 -0.48
N ALA A 60 -11.81 -11.26 -0.19
CA ALA A 60 -10.61 -12.11 -0.23
C ALA A 60 -10.65 -13.23 0.83
N LEU A 61 -11.17 -12.97 2.03
CA LEU A 61 -11.36 -13.99 3.08
C LEU A 61 -12.42 -15.02 2.67
N GLN A 62 -13.49 -14.60 2.00
CA GLN A 62 -14.50 -15.52 1.44
C GLN A 62 -13.88 -16.47 0.41
N GLU A 63 -13.02 -15.96 -0.48
CA GLU A 63 -12.28 -16.78 -1.44
C GLU A 63 -11.32 -17.77 -0.75
N LEU A 64 -10.63 -17.34 0.31
CA LEU A 64 -9.76 -18.22 1.11
C LEU A 64 -10.57 -19.30 1.83
N GLN A 65 -11.69 -18.92 2.45
CA GLN A 65 -12.59 -19.84 3.14
C GLN A 65 -13.14 -20.91 2.19
N ALA A 66 -13.52 -20.53 0.97
CA ALA A 66 -13.99 -21.46 -0.04
C ALA A 66 -12.90 -22.49 -0.42
N GLN A 67 -11.66 -22.05 -0.62
CA GLN A 67 -10.52 -22.94 -0.89
C GLN A 67 -10.24 -23.89 0.29
N LEU A 68 -10.21 -23.37 1.52
CA LEU A 68 -9.94 -24.16 2.73
C LEU A 68 -11.06 -25.18 3.00
N THR A 69 -12.32 -24.81 2.77
CA THR A 69 -13.48 -25.70 2.91
C THR A 69 -13.39 -26.89 1.96
N GLN A 70 -12.97 -26.68 0.70
CA GLN A 70 -12.75 -27.76 -0.27
C GLN A 70 -11.66 -28.75 0.20
N MET A 71 -10.73 -28.30 1.05
CA MET A 71 -9.66 -29.12 1.63
C MET A 71 -10.05 -29.73 2.99
N GLY A 72 -11.32 -29.60 3.42
CA GLY A 72 -11.80 -30.09 4.71
C GLY A 72 -11.25 -29.30 5.91
N SER A 73 -10.94 -28.02 5.71
CA SER A 73 -10.43 -27.09 6.72
C SER A 73 -11.33 -25.85 6.80
N THR A 74 -10.92 -24.85 7.57
CA THR A 74 -11.60 -23.56 7.72
C THR A 74 -10.58 -22.44 7.91
N LEU A 75 -10.98 -21.22 7.62
CA LEU A 75 -10.39 -20.00 8.13
C LEU A 75 -11.15 -19.59 9.38
N VAL A 76 -10.45 -19.38 10.49
CA VAL A 76 -11.03 -18.75 11.68
C VAL A 76 -10.89 -17.24 11.54
N VAL A 77 -12.00 -16.53 11.61
CA VAL A 77 -12.00 -15.06 11.61
C VAL A 77 -12.52 -14.54 12.94
N LYS A 78 -11.76 -13.64 13.55
CA LYS A 78 -12.13 -12.95 14.78
C LYS A 78 -12.25 -11.45 14.55
N HIS A 79 -13.06 -10.78 15.37
CA HIS A 79 -13.22 -9.33 15.39
C HIS A 79 -13.00 -8.84 16.82
N GLY A 80 -12.01 -7.98 17.02
CA GLY A 80 -11.58 -7.52 18.34
C GLY A 80 -10.13 -7.04 18.31
N SER A 81 -9.64 -6.51 19.44
CA SER A 81 -8.21 -6.19 19.55
C SER A 81 -7.36 -7.45 19.37
N ALA A 82 -6.17 -7.32 18.78
CA ALA A 82 -5.27 -8.45 18.60
C ALA A 82 -5.04 -9.23 19.91
N ALA A 83 -4.83 -8.53 21.03
CA ALA A 83 -4.62 -9.13 22.34
C ALA A 83 -5.82 -10.00 22.79
N ALA A 84 -7.05 -9.46 22.71
CA ALA A 84 -8.25 -10.19 23.10
C ALA A 84 -8.49 -11.43 22.22
N CYS A 85 -8.26 -11.32 20.91
CA CYS A 85 -8.41 -12.45 20.00
C CYS A 85 -7.37 -13.55 20.29
N TRP A 86 -6.12 -13.19 20.60
CA TRP A 86 -5.08 -14.17 20.95
C TRP A 86 -5.34 -14.86 22.28
N GLU A 87 -5.89 -14.14 23.26
CA GLU A 87 -6.37 -14.74 24.51
C GLU A 87 -7.46 -15.77 24.25
N GLU A 88 -8.48 -15.44 23.46
CA GLU A 88 -9.53 -16.39 23.10
C GLU A 88 -9.00 -17.62 22.35
N LEU A 89 -8.12 -17.42 21.36
CA LEU A 89 -7.55 -18.50 20.55
C LEU A 89 -6.74 -19.50 21.38
N THR A 90 -5.92 -19.00 22.31
CA THR A 90 -5.08 -19.86 23.18
C THR A 90 -5.85 -20.53 24.31
N GLN A 91 -7.03 -20.01 24.68
CA GLN A 91 -7.95 -20.71 25.58
C GLN A 91 -8.72 -21.83 24.88
N HIS A 92 -9.05 -21.64 23.60
CA HIS A 92 -9.85 -22.59 22.83
C HIS A 92 -9.03 -23.71 22.18
N TYR A 93 -7.80 -23.41 21.75
CA TYR A 93 -6.91 -24.34 21.07
C TYR A 93 -5.64 -24.59 21.87
N ASP A 94 -5.13 -25.82 21.82
CA ASP A 94 -3.78 -26.16 22.26
C ASP A 94 -2.77 -25.71 21.19
N VAL A 95 -2.37 -24.43 21.25
CA VAL A 95 -1.51 -23.80 20.24
C VAL A 95 -0.05 -24.12 20.56
N ALA A 96 0.61 -24.87 19.68
CA ALA A 96 2.03 -25.16 19.80
C ALA A 96 2.90 -24.00 19.28
N GLU A 97 2.55 -23.49 18.10
CA GLU A 97 3.36 -22.51 17.37
C GLU A 97 2.47 -21.56 16.56
N VAL A 98 2.96 -20.34 16.33
CA VAL A 98 2.31 -19.33 15.51
C VAL A 98 3.26 -18.89 14.41
N TYR A 99 2.75 -18.86 13.18
CA TYR A 99 3.48 -18.43 11.99
C TYR A 99 2.80 -17.24 11.35
N THR A 100 3.59 -16.27 10.91
CA THR A 100 3.09 -15.06 10.25
C THR A 100 4.15 -14.47 9.30
N ASN A 101 3.77 -13.62 8.35
CA ASN A 101 4.75 -12.94 7.49
C ASN A 101 5.23 -11.59 8.10
N HIS A 102 6.38 -11.07 7.67
CA HIS A 102 6.85 -9.75 8.08
C HIS A 102 5.92 -8.63 7.61
N ASP A 103 5.69 -7.66 8.49
CA ASP A 103 5.24 -6.30 8.14
C ASP A 103 6.37 -5.31 8.48
N TYR A 104 6.35 -4.14 7.83
CA TYR A 104 7.40 -3.13 7.89
C TYR A 104 6.84 -1.80 8.41
N GLU A 105 5.52 -1.70 8.59
CA GLU A 105 4.90 -0.52 9.16
C GLU A 105 5.15 -0.44 10.68
N PRO A 106 5.49 0.73 11.25
CA PRO A 106 5.85 0.84 12.66
C PRO A 106 4.79 0.31 13.63
N ALA A 107 3.50 0.52 13.33
CA ALA A 107 2.41 0.02 14.16
C ALA A 107 2.33 -1.53 14.13
N ALA A 108 2.51 -2.14 12.96
CA ALA A 108 2.50 -3.59 12.81
C ALA A 108 3.71 -4.23 13.50
N ILE A 109 4.90 -3.62 13.40
CA ILE A 109 6.11 -4.08 14.11
C ILE A 109 5.89 -4.08 15.63
N ARG A 110 5.29 -3.01 16.17
CA ARG A 110 4.98 -2.93 17.61
C ARG A 110 3.97 -3.99 18.04
N ARG A 111 2.89 -4.17 17.26
CA ARG A 111 1.88 -5.21 17.49
C ARG A 111 2.51 -6.60 17.50
N ASP A 112 3.27 -6.94 16.46
CA ASP A 112 3.86 -8.27 16.30
C ASP A 112 4.88 -8.57 17.41
N LYS A 113 5.65 -7.55 17.83
CA LYS A 113 6.53 -7.67 19.00
C LYS A 113 5.74 -7.98 20.27
N ALA A 114 4.68 -7.21 20.56
CA ALA A 114 3.88 -7.39 21.77
C ALA A 114 3.19 -8.76 21.82
N ILE A 115 2.60 -9.19 20.71
CA ILE A 115 1.97 -10.52 20.59
C ILE A 115 3.03 -11.62 20.70
N GLY A 116 4.18 -11.49 20.03
CA GLY A 116 5.27 -12.46 20.10
C GLY A 116 5.81 -12.63 21.53
N GLU A 117 6.04 -11.53 22.24
CA GLU A 117 6.45 -11.55 23.65
C GLU A 117 5.40 -12.24 24.55
N TRP A 118 4.12 -11.94 24.31
CA TRP A 118 3.00 -12.52 25.06
C TRP A 118 2.83 -14.04 24.82
N LEU A 119 3.03 -14.50 23.58
CA LEU A 119 3.00 -15.92 23.19
C LEU A 119 4.20 -16.68 23.77
N ASN A 120 5.40 -16.12 23.64
CA ASN A 120 6.63 -16.73 24.17
C ASN A 120 6.59 -16.91 25.69
N ALA A 121 5.99 -15.96 26.42
CA ALA A 121 5.78 -16.07 27.86
C ALA A 121 4.86 -17.26 28.26
N ARG A 122 4.12 -17.82 27.31
CA ARG A 122 3.25 -19.00 27.47
C ARG A 122 3.84 -20.27 26.83
N GLY A 123 5.10 -20.22 26.39
CA GLY A 123 5.77 -21.34 25.73
C GLY A 123 5.31 -21.59 24.29
N ILE A 124 4.61 -20.64 23.66
CA ILE A 124 4.15 -20.73 22.27
C ILE A 124 5.15 -19.98 21.40
N ALA A 125 5.83 -20.68 20.48
CA ALA A 125 6.81 -20.06 19.60
C ALA A 125 6.13 -19.17 18.55
N PHE A 126 6.72 -18.00 18.27
CA PHE A 126 6.24 -17.05 17.27
C PHE A 126 7.28 -16.86 16.15
N TYR A 127 6.97 -17.35 14.95
CA TYR A 127 7.86 -17.33 13.79
C TYR A 127 7.37 -16.38 12.71
N THR A 128 8.31 -15.63 12.14
CA THR A 128 8.01 -14.64 11.09
C THR A 128 8.87 -14.83 9.85
N TYR A 129 8.32 -14.59 8.64
CA TYR A 129 9.03 -14.80 7.38
C TYR A 129 8.85 -13.67 6.36
N LYS A 130 9.85 -13.47 5.50
CA LYS A 130 9.79 -12.56 4.35
C LYS A 130 8.82 -13.09 3.30
N ASP A 131 7.86 -12.26 2.89
CA ASP A 131 6.89 -12.66 1.86
C ASP A 131 6.50 -11.55 0.89
N GLN A 132 6.21 -10.36 1.41
CA GLN A 132 5.57 -9.31 0.61
C GLN A 132 6.49 -8.57 -0.37
N CYS A 133 7.81 -8.72 -0.28
CA CYS A 133 8.81 -8.08 -1.14
C CYS A 133 9.84 -9.12 -1.62
N ILE A 134 10.59 -8.79 -2.67
CA ILE A 134 11.64 -9.69 -3.18
C ILE A 134 12.88 -9.59 -2.29
N PHE A 135 13.31 -8.37 -2.01
CA PHE A 135 14.37 -8.08 -1.05
C PHE A 135 13.82 -7.21 0.08
N GLU A 136 14.12 -7.58 1.31
CA GLU A 136 13.70 -6.89 2.53
C GLU A 136 14.88 -6.26 3.27
N LYS A 137 14.58 -5.26 4.10
CA LYS A 137 15.50 -4.74 5.15
C LYS A 137 16.91 -4.47 4.59
N SER A 138 17.88 -5.28 5.01
CA SER A 138 19.31 -5.13 4.69
C SER A 138 19.79 -6.09 3.59
N GLU A 139 18.91 -6.72 2.83
CA GLU A 139 19.32 -7.65 1.77
C GLU A 139 20.01 -6.95 0.58
N VAL A 140 19.70 -5.66 0.38
CA VAL A 140 20.33 -4.79 -0.63
C VAL A 140 20.88 -3.54 0.07
N LEU A 141 22.19 -3.53 0.30
CA LEU A 141 22.93 -2.42 0.91
C LEU A 141 24.01 -1.90 -0.03
N SER A 142 24.52 -0.71 0.28
CA SER A 142 25.71 -0.14 -0.37
C SER A 142 26.96 -0.99 -0.11
N GLY A 143 28.04 -0.71 -0.85
CA GLY A 143 29.34 -1.36 -0.60
C GLY A 143 29.91 -1.08 0.80
N ALA A 144 29.45 -0.02 1.47
CA ALA A 144 29.80 0.32 2.84
C ALA A 144 28.85 -0.31 3.89
N GLY A 145 27.91 -1.17 3.47
CA GLY A 145 26.92 -1.77 4.36
C GLY A 145 25.80 -0.83 4.82
N THR A 146 25.67 0.35 4.20
CA THR A 146 24.64 1.34 4.55
C THR A 146 23.39 1.21 3.65
N PRO A 147 22.19 1.57 4.14
CA PRO A 147 20.98 1.62 3.33
C PRO A 147 21.12 2.59 2.15
N TYR A 148 20.51 2.25 1.01
CA TYR A 148 20.44 3.18 -0.11
C TYR A 148 19.36 4.24 0.12
N THR A 149 19.66 5.48 -0.23
CA THR A 149 18.76 6.64 -0.13
C THR A 149 18.52 7.31 -1.50
N VAL A 150 18.87 6.62 -2.58
CA VAL A 150 18.68 7.05 -3.97
C VAL A 150 18.26 5.81 -4.77
N PHE A 151 17.21 5.93 -5.59
CA PHE A 151 16.61 4.76 -6.25
C PHE A 151 17.53 4.13 -7.28
N THR A 152 18.15 4.92 -8.17
CA THR A 152 18.97 4.38 -9.27
C THR A 152 20.09 3.42 -8.82
N PRO A 153 20.95 3.77 -7.84
CA PRO A 153 21.97 2.84 -7.36
C PRO A 153 21.37 1.64 -6.60
N TYR A 154 20.26 1.84 -5.87
CA TYR A 154 19.51 0.74 -5.24
C TYR A 154 18.99 -0.25 -6.29
N SER A 155 18.29 0.24 -7.32
CA SER A 155 17.67 -0.60 -8.35
C SER A 155 18.71 -1.35 -9.16
N ARG A 156 19.87 -0.74 -9.42
CA ARG A 156 21.00 -1.42 -10.05
C ARG A 156 21.48 -2.58 -9.17
N LYS A 157 21.70 -2.33 -7.87
CA LYS A 157 22.17 -3.38 -6.95
C LYS A 157 21.15 -4.49 -6.71
N TRP A 158 19.88 -4.11 -6.65
CA TRP A 158 18.74 -5.02 -6.57
C TRP A 158 18.72 -5.97 -7.77
N LYS A 159 18.87 -5.44 -9.00
CA LYS A 159 18.91 -6.25 -10.24
C LYS A 159 20.16 -7.12 -10.33
N GLU A 160 21.32 -6.62 -9.92
CA GLU A 160 22.56 -7.42 -9.85
C GLU A 160 22.41 -8.63 -8.91
N LYS A 161 21.72 -8.45 -7.78
CA LYS A 161 21.49 -9.52 -6.80
C LYS A 161 20.41 -10.51 -7.25
N LEU A 162 19.43 -10.04 -8.01
CA LEU A 162 18.30 -10.85 -8.45
C LEU A 162 18.76 -12.04 -9.32
N ASN A 163 18.28 -13.23 -8.98
CA ASN A 163 18.43 -14.43 -9.78
C ASN A 163 17.19 -15.33 -9.58
N SER A 164 17.15 -16.48 -10.27
CA SER A 164 15.99 -17.38 -10.25
C SER A 164 15.61 -17.91 -8.87
N PHE A 165 16.55 -17.98 -7.92
CA PHE A 165 16.27 -18.40 -6.54
C PHE A 165 15.31 -17.44 -5.85
N TYR A 166 15.53 -16.13 -5.96
CA TYR A 166 14.71 -15.12 -5.29
C TYR A 166 13.29 -14.99 -5.85
N LEU A 167 13.06 -15.50 -7.06
CA LEU A 167 11.75 -15.51 -7.71
C LEU A 167 11.07 -16.88 -7.67
N LYS A 168 11.70 -17.87 -7.03
CA LYS A 168 11.12 -19.20 -6.89
C LYS A 168 9.94 -19.12 -5.92
N PRO A 169 8.74 -19.58 -6.32
CA PRO A 169 7.61 -19.62 -5.41
C PRO A 169 7.81 -20.71 -4.35
N TYR A 170 7.22 -20.49 -3.17
CA TYR A 170 7.07 -21.54 -2.17
C TYR A 170 6.01 -22.54 -2.64
N PRO A 171 6.31 -23.86 -2.68
CA PRO A 171 5.38 -24.88 -3.18
C PRO A 171 4.39 -25.28 -2.08
N THR A 172 3.56 -24.33 -1.66
CA THR A 172 2.58 -24.47 -0.57
C THR A 172 1.57 -25.59 -0.83
N GLU A 173 1.16 -25.77 -2.09
CA GLU A 173 0.14 -26.74 -2.52
C GLU A 173 0.52 -28.19 -2.18
N ALA A 174 1.83 -28.49 -2.19
CA ALA A 174 2.34 -29.82 -1.86
C ALA A 174 2.14 -30.21 -0.38
N TYR A 175 1.68 -29.27 0.46
CA TYR A 175 1.52 -29.45 1.89
C TYR A 175 0.11 -29.14 2.42
N PHE A 176 -0.87 -28.85 1.55
CA PHE A 176 -2.24 -28.53 1.96
C PHE A 176 -2.97 -29.66 2.71
N GLN A 177 -2.50 -30.90 2.62
CA GLN A 177 -2.99 -32.00 3.44
C GLN A 177 -2.78 -31.75 4.94
N HIS A 178 -1.82 -30.91 5.34
CA HIS A 178 -1.50 -30.61 6.74
C HIS A 178 -2.38 -29.50 7.34
N PHE A 179 -3.36 -28.95 6.62
CA PHE A 179 -4.35 -28.08 7.26
C PHE A 179 -5.15 -28.85 8.32
N TYR A 180 -5.44 -28.17 9.45
CA TYR A 180 -6.28 -28.68 10.52
C TYR A 180 -7.67 -29.05 9.98
N LYS A 181 -8.07 -30.30 10.21
CA LYS A 181 -9.32 -30.84 9.66
C LYS A 181 -10.47 -30.54 10.61
N THR A 182 -11.45 -29.79 10.12
CA THR A 182 -12.61 -29.36 10.90
C THR A 182 -13.76 -29.02 9.97
N SER A 183 -14.98 -29.05 10.50
CA SER A 183 -16.14 -28.47 9.83
C SER A 183 -15.92 -26.98 9.59
N PRO A 184 -16.39 -26.43 8.45
CA PRO A 184 -16.28 -25.01 8.16
C PRO A 184 -16.95 -24.16 9.25
N LEU A 185 -16.23 -23.15 9.73
CA LEU A 185 -16.77 -22.12 10.61
C LEU A 185 -17.26 -20.93 9.79
N PRO A 186 -18.34 -20.26 10.21
CA PRO A 186 -18.85 -19.11 9.48
C PRO A 186 -17.87 -17.94 9.56
N LEU A 187 -17.76 -17.20 8.45
CA LEU A 187 -17.11 -15.89 8.46
C LEU A 187 -18.11 -14.85 8.99
N PRO A 188 -17.69 -13.88 9.81
CA PRO A 188 -18.54 -12.76 10.15
C PRO A 188 -18.86 -11.97 8.88
N SER A 189 -20.12 -11.56 8.75
CA SER A 189 -20.57 -10.61 7.74
C SER A 189 -19.94 -9.23 7.97
N LEU A 190 -19.94 -8.39 6.93
CA LEU A 190 -19.52 -6.99 7.06
C LEU A 190 -20.31 -6.27 8.15
N ALA A 191 -21.63 -6.51 8.25
CA ALA A 191 -22.49 -5.89 9.25
C ALA A 191 -22.10 -6.28 10.69
N GLU A 192 -21.74 -7.55 10.93
CA GLU A 192 -21.29 -8.02 12.24
C GLU A 192 -19.96 -7.38 12.69
N ILE A 193 -19.14 -6.89 11.75
CA ILE A 193 -17.92 -6.13 12.05
C ILE A 193 -18.13 -4.61 11.94
N GLY A 194 -19.36 -4.13 11.75
CA GLY A 194 -19.71 -2.72 11.73
C GLY A 194 -19.48 -2.00 10.40
N PHE A 195 -19.44 -2.74 9.28
CA PHE A 195 -19.23 -2.21 7.92
C PHE A 195 -20.35 -2.58 6.96
N GLU A 196 -20.42 -1.84 5.85
CA GLU A 196 -21.41 -2.02 4.79
C GLU A 196 -20.72 -2.13 3.43
N ALA A 197 -21.23 -3.01 2.57
CA ALA A 197 -20.71 -3.18 1.22
C ALA A 197 -21.12 -1.99 0.32
N VAL A 198 -20.21 -1.58 -0.57
CA VAL A 198 -20.52 -0.64 -1.66
C VAL A 198 -20.94 -1.39 -2.92
N GLY A 199 -20.43 -2.62 -3.13
CA GLY A 199 -20.84 -3.49 -4.24
C GLY A 199 -20.24 -3.11 -5.60
N GLN A 200 -19.24 -2.24 -5.63
CA GLN A 200 -18.51 -1.90 -6.86
C GLN A 200 -17.40 -2.92 -7.15
N PRO A 201 -17.17 -3.30 -8.42
CA PRO A 201 -16.16 -4.28 -8.77
C PRO A 201 -14.75 -3.81 -8.40
N PHE A 202 -13.90 -4.77 -8.04
CA PHE A 202 -12.47 -4.57 -7.85
C PHE A 202 -11.68 -4.94 -9.11
N PRO A 203 -10.44 -4.43 -9.27
CA PRO A 203 -9.56 -4.86 -10.34
C PRO A 203 -9.34 -6.38 -10.37
N GLN A 204 -8.91 -6.88 -11.53
CA GLN A 204 -8.54 -8.29 -11.70
C GLN A 204 -7.18 -8.58 -11.03
N LYS A 205 -7.00 -9.83 -10.57
CA LYS A 205 -5.75 -10.32 -9.95
C LYS A 205 -4.61 -10.57 -10.95
N THR A 206 -4.87 -10.48 -12.25
CA THR A 206 -3.92 -10.81 -13.32
C THR A 206 -3.62 -9.61 -14.20
N VAL A 207 -2.46 -9.65 -14.85
CA VAL A 207 -2.07 -8.66 -15.86
C VAL A 207 -1.77 -9.37 -17.18
N ARG A 208 -2.23 -8.79 -18.29
CA ARG A 208 -1.97 -9.31 -19.63
C ARG A 208 -0.57 -8.95 -20.10
N ASP A 209 0.12 -9.89 -20.74
CA ASP A 209 1.44 -9.67 -21.34
C ASP A 209 1.49 -8.45 -22.26
N GLU A 210 0.45 -8.25 -23.08
CA GLU A 210 0.35 -7.10 -23.99
C GLU A 210 0.41 -5.76 -23.23
N LEU A 211 -0.23 -5.67 -22.06
CA LEU A 211 -0.18 -4.47 -21.23
C LEU A 211 1.23 -4.25 -20.71
N VAL A 212 1.88 -5.30 -20.19
CA VAL A 212 3.23 -5.22 -19.63
C VAL A 212 4.25 -4.81 -20.70
N LYS A 213 4.18 -5.41 -21.89
CA LYS A 213 5.06 -5.09 -23.03
C LYS A 213 4.95 -3.64 -23.48
N ASN A 214 3.74 -3.08 -23.47
CA ASN A 214 3.48 -1.67 -23.84
C ASN A 214 3.48 -0.69 -22.65
N TYR A 215 3.94 -1.15 -21.48
CA TYR A 215 3.80 -0.39 -20.23
C TYR A 215 4.59 0.92 -20.28
N LYS A 216 5.81 0.90 -20.81
CA LYS A 216 6.70 2.07 -20.86
C LYS A 216 6.07 3.22 -21.64
N GLU A 217 5.40 2.91 -22.73
CA GLU A 217 4.78 3.87 -23.65
C GLU A 217 3.44 4.39 -23.14
N ARG A 218 2.69 3.56 -22.40
CA ARG A 218 1.30 3.85 -22.02
C ARG A 218 1.10 4.32 -20.57
N ARG A 219 2.05 4.05 -19.67
CA ARG A 219 1.89 4.30 -18.21
C ARG A 219 1.75 5.77 -17.80
N ASP A 220 2.07 6.71 -18.69
CA ASP A 220 2.09 8.14 -18.38
C ASP A 220 0.80 8.86 -18.77
N THR A 221 -0.07 8.23 -19.56
CA THR A 221 -1.30 8.83 -20.11
C THR A 221 -2.52 8.36 -19.31
N PRO A 222 -3.14 9.21 -18.45
CA PRO A 222 -4.17 8.78 -17.51
C PRO A 222 -5.47 8.29 -18.16
N SER A 223 -5.77 8.73 -19.38
CA SER A 223 -6.94 8.28 -20.15
C SER A 223 -6.77 6.89 -20.75
N ILE A 224 -5.55 6.35 -20.80
CA ILE A 224 -5.25 5.02 -21.32
C ILE A 224 -5.25 4.03 -20.14
N GLN A 225 -5.91 2.88 -20.31
CA GLN A 225 -5.78 1.75 -19.38
C GLN A 225 -4.43 1.03 -19.58
N GLY A 226 -3.34 1.76 -19.36
CA GLY A 226 -1.96 1.34 -19.61
C GLY A 226 -1.25 0.76 -18.39
N THR A 227 -1.93 0.64 -17.24
CA THR A 227 -1.37 0.14 -15.98
C THR A 227 -2.12 -1.08 -15.47
N SER A 228 -1.46 -1.92 -14.67
CA SER A 228 -1.99 -3.23 -14.28
C SER A 228 -3.16 -3.18 -13.30
N ARG A 229 -3.34 -2.06 -12.57
CA ARG A 229 -4.28 -1.91 -11.45
C ARG A 229 -4.12 -2.99 -10.35
N LEU A 230 -2.95 -3.62 -10.26
CA LEU A 230 -2.64 -4.66 -9.26
C LEU A 230 -2.23 -4.13 -7.88
N SER A 231 -2.20 -2.81 -7.67
CA SER A 231 -1.70 -2.19 -6.44
C SER A 231 -2.48 -2.63 -5.20
N VAL A 232 -3.82 -2.72 -5.27
CA VAL A 232 -4.66 -3.24 -4.17
C VAL A 232 -4.35 -4.71 -3.86
N HIS A 233 -4.10 -5.53 -4.89
CA HIS A 233 -3.74 -6.94 -4.72
C HIS A 233 -2.34 -7.10 -4.10
N LEU A 234 -1.39 -6.25 -4.46
CA LEU A 234 -0.05 -6.21 -3.86
C LEU A 234 -0.06 -5.65 -2.42
N ARG A 235 -1.04 -4.79 -2.08
CA ARG A 235 -1.22 -4.24 -0.74
C ARG A 235 -1.73 -5.27 0.25
N PHE A 236 -2.72 -6.08 -0.16
CA PHE A 236 -3.34 -7.11 0.68
C PHE A 236 -2.81 -8.52 0.39
N GLY A 237 -1.81 -8.63 -0.49
CA GLY A 237 -1.08 -9.87 -0.77
C GLY A 237 -1.97 -10.99 -1.31
N THR A 238 -3.01 -10.65 -2.07
CA THR A 238 -3.88 -11.62 -2.76
C THR A 238 -3.23 -12.20 -4.02
N ILE A 239 -2.03 -11.71 -4.38
CA ILE A 239 -1.17 -12.22 -5.45
C ILE A 239 0.27 -12.31 -4.94
N SER A 240 1.09 -13.17 -5.55
CA SER A 240 2.51 -13.25 -5.23
C SER A 240 3.32 -12.20 -5.97
N ILE A 241 4.17 -11.48 -5.24
CA ILE A 241 5.17 -10.57 -5.81
C ILE A 241 6.27 -11.33 -6.57
N ARG A 242 6.65 -12.53 -6.12
CA ARG A 242 7.68 -13.38 -6.76
C ARG A 242 7.17 -13.89 -8.09
N GLU A 243 5.94 -14.38 -8.13
CA GLU A 243 5.31 -14.83 -9.36
C GLU A 243 5.13 -13.70 -10.36
N LEU A 244 4.61 -12.55 -9.92
CA LEU A 244 4.43 -11.37 -10.77
C LEU A 244 5.79 -10.91 -11.33
N ALA A 245 6.82 -10.78 -10.51
CA ALA A 245 8.16 -10.40 -10.97
C ALA A 245 8.74 -11.44 -11.93
N ARG A 246 8.60 -12.75 -11.64
CA ARG A 246 9.04 -13.84 -12.51
C ARG A 246 8.38 -13.79 -13.89
N HIS A 247 7.08 -13.52 -13.94
CA HIS A 247 6.30 -13.43 -15.17
C HIS A 247 6.68 -12.17 -15.98
N THR A 248 6.84 -11.03 -15.31
CA THR A 248 6.94 -9.73 -15.99
C THR A 248 8.36 -9.22 -16.22
N LYS A 249 9.37 -9.72 -15.51
CA LYS A 249 10.75 -9.16 -15.56
C LYS A 249 11.35 -9.11 -16.97
N ASP A 250 11.06 -10.11 -17.79
CA ASP A 250 11.59 -10.23 -19.16
C ASP A 250 10.66 -9.58 -20.20
N LEU A 251 9.45 -9.16 -19.78
CA LEU A 251 8.48 -8.48 -20.64
C LEU A 251 8.67 -6.97 -20.64
N SER A 252 9.04 -6.37 -19.50
CA SER A 252 9.27 -4.93 -19.39
C SER A 252 10.13 -4.57 -18.19
N GLU A 253 11.32 -4.04 -18.44
CA GLU A 253 12.20 -3.49 -17.40
C GLU A 253 11.54 -2.32 -16.66
N THR A 254 10.72 -1.54 -17.38
CA THR A 254 10.01 -0.39 -16.77
C THR A 254 8.95 -0.86 -15.78
N PHE A 255 8.23 -1.95 -16.09
CA PHE A 255 7.28 -2.55 -15.14
C PHE A 255 8.01 -3.13 -13.92
N LEU A 256 9.12 -3.85 -14.15
CA LEU A 256 9.95 -4.37 -13.06
C LEU A 256 10.46 -3.24 -12.15
N ASN A 257 10.90 -2.11 -12.70
CA ASN A 257 11.34 -0.95 -11.91
C ASN A 257 10.25 -0.44 -10.95
N GLU A 258 8.98 -0.48 -11.33
CA GLU A 258 7.88 -0.08 -10.44
C GLU A 258 7.70 -1.07 -9.27
N LEU A 259 7.97 -2.37 -9.48
CA LEU A 259 8.04 -3.34 -8.38
C LEU A 259 9.25 -3.06 -7.47
N ILE A 260 10.40 -2.68 -8.04
CA ILE A 260 11.59 -2.29 -7.27
C ILE A 260 11.32 -1.02 -6.45
N TRP A 261 10.54 -0.06 -6.96
CA TRP A 261 10.14 1.13 -6.20
C TRP A 261 9.35 0.77 -4.95
N ARG A 262 8.49 -0.26 -5.03
CA ARG A 262 7.77 -0.77 -3.85
C ARG A 262 8.73 -1.33 -2.80
N ASP A 263 9.69 -2.18 -3.20
CA ASP A 263 10.73 -2.67 -2.28
C ASP A 263 11.58 -1.51 -1.72
N PHE A 264 11.90 -0.52 -2.55
CA PHE A 264 12.69 0.66 -2.14
C PHE A 264 11.98 1.46 -1.05
N TYR A 265 10.68 1.72 -1.18
CA TYR A 265 9.96 2.45 -0.13
C TYR A 265 9.83 1.63 1.16
N MET A 266 9.65 0.31 1.06
CA MET A 266 9.64 -0.57 2.25
C MET A 266 10.98 -0.55 2.99
N GLN A 267 12.12 -0.58 2.29
CA GLN A 267 13.43 -0.50 2.96
C GLN A 267 13.68 0.88 3.56
N ILE A 268 13.22 1.96 2.93
CA ILE A 268 13.31 3.30 3.50
C ILE A 268 12.54 3.38 4.82
N LEU A 269 11.28 2.91 4.84
CA LEU A 269 10.48 2.91 6.05
C LEU A 269 11.11 2.07 7.16
N TRP A 270 11.70 0.92 6.82
CA TRP A 270 12.38 0.04 7.76
C TRP A 270 13.63 0.69 8.39
N HIS A 271 14.52 1.25 7.56
CA HIS A 271 15.79 1.83 8.04
C HIS A 271 15.65 3.23 8.63
N PHE A 272 14.58 3.95 8.28
CA PHE A 272 14.33 5.32 8.70
C PHE A 272 12.90 5.45 9.28
N PRO A 273 12.55 4.75 10.38
CA PRO A 273 11.16 4.63 10.86
C PRO A 273 10.50 5.98 11.19
N HIS A 274 11.29 7.01 11.51
CA HIS A 274 10.80 8.37 11.74
C HIS A 274 9.98 8.93 10.55
N VAL A 275 10.21 8.47 9.31
CA VAL A 275 9.41 8.89 8.16
C VAL A 275 7.95 8.44 8.28
N GLY A 276 7.71 7.28 8.89
CA GLY A 276 6.37 6.76 9.21
C GLY A 276 5.75 7.38 10.45
N GLU A 277 6.49 8.20 11.19
CA GLU A 277 6.04 8.97 12.36
C GLU A 277 5.71 10.42 11.97
N GLY A 278 5.59 10.69 10.66
CA GLY A 278 5.31 12.01 10.12
C GLY A 278 6.50 12.95 10.13
N LYS A 279 7.75 12.47 10.23
CA LYS A 279 8.94 13.33 10.05
C LYS A 279 9.42 13.32 8.61
N ALA A 280 9.95 14.46 8.15
CA ALA A 280 10.62 14.51 6.87
C ALA A 280 11.87 13.63 6.88
N PHE A 281 12.12 12.87 5.80
CA PHE A 281 13.38 12.14 5.62
C PHE A 281 14.58 13.10 5.65
N ARG A 282 14.44 14.26 5.01
CA ARG A 282 15.38 15.37 5.08
C ARG A 282 14.94 16.31 6.20
N ALA A 283 15.53 16.16 7.39
CA ALA A 283 15.12 16.84 8.62
C ALA A 283 14.92 18.37 8.46
N ASP A 284 15.75 19.05 7.67
CA ASP A 284 15.64 20.50 7.43
C ASP A 284 14.29 20.93 6.85
N TYR A 285 13.58 20.03 6.17
CA TYR A 285 12.26 20.29 5.58
C TYR A 285 11.14 20.33 6.62
N ASP A 286 11.36 19.84 7.83
CA ASP A 286 10.40 20.02 8.94
C ASP A 286 10.33 21.48 9.40
N ARG A 287 11.26 22.34 8.98
CA ARG A 287 11.26 23.80 9.24
C ARG A 287 10.40 24.61 8.27
N ILE A 288 9.79 23.98 7.27
CA ILE A 288 8.95 24.67 6.29
C ILE A 288 7.70 25.22 6.99
N GLU A 289 7.51 26.54 6.92
CA GLU A 289 6.32 27.22 7.42
C GLU A 289 5.16 27.05 6.41
N TRP A 290 4.34 26.02 6.61
CA TRP A 290 3.17 25.75 5.77
C TRP A 290 2.04 26.76 6.02
N ARG A 291 1.29 27.11 4.97
CA ARG A 291 0.12 28.01 5.07
C ARG A 291 -1.07 27.35 5.73
N ASN A 292 -1.28 26.06 5.46
CA ASN A 292 -2.35 25.23 6.03
C ASN A 292 -3.74 25.88 5.99
N ASP A 293 -4.08 26.48 4.83
CA ASP A 293 -5.40 27.05 4.58
C ASP A 293 -6.43 25.93 4.42
N GLU A 294 -7.25 25.71 5.44
CA GLU A 294 -8.27 24.65 5.48
C GLU A 294 -9.33 24.77 4.38
N ALA A 295 -9.68 26.00 3.99
CA ALA A 295 -10.67 26.22 2.93
C ALA A 295 -10.10 25.82 1.56
N GLN A 296 -8.82 26.11 1.30
CA GLN A 296 -8.12 25.63 0.11
C GLN A 296 -7.91 24.11 0.15
N PHE A 297 -7.61 23.55 1.32
CA PHE A 297 -7.50 22.10 1.50
C PHE A 297 -8.81 21.39 1.16
N LYS A 298 -9.94 21.87 1.70
CA LYS A 298 -11.26 21.32 1.41
C LYS A 298 -11.58 21.33 -0.09
N LYS A 299 -11.30 22.45 -0.78
CA LYS A 299 -11.48 22.54 -2.24
C LYS A 299 -10.58 21.56 -3.01
N TRP A 300 -9.37 21.31 -2.52
CA TRP A 300 -8.50 20.27 -3.08
C TRP A 300 -9.08 18.88 -2.86
N CYS A 301 -9.49 18.53 -1.65
CA CYS A 301 -10.16 17.25 -1.34
C CYS A 301 -11.38 17.01 -2.24
N GLU A 302 -12.21 18.03 -2.47
CA GLU A 302 -13.43 17.96 -3.28
C GLU A 302 -13.20 17.99 -4.80
N GLY A 303 -11.99 18.28 -5.27
CA GLY A 303 -11.73 18.50 -6.70
C GLY A 303 -12.46 19.74 -7.26
N ARG A 304 -12.31 20.87 -6.56
CA ARG A 304 -12.90 22.19 -6.87
C ARG A 304 -11.85 23.31 -6.81
N THR A 305 -10.63 23.01 -7.25
CA THR A 305 -9.50 23.94 -7.25
C THR A 305 -9.53 24.91 -8.44
N GLY A 306 -10.31 24.61 -9.48
CA GLY A 306 -10.31 25.34 -10.74
C GLY A 306 -9.13 24.96 -11.64
N TYR A 307 -8.37 23.91 -11.29
CA TYR A 307 -7.32 23.33 -12.12
C TYR A 307 -7.77 21.95 -12.63
N PRO A 308 -8.18 21.83 -13.90
CA PRO A 308 -8.91 20.65 -14.38
C PRO A 308 -8.24 19.30 -14.17
N ILE A 309 -6.92 19.20 -14.36
CA ILE A 309 -6.21 17.92 -14.14
C ILE A 309 -6.12 17.56 -12.65
N VAL A 310 -6.08 18.56 -11.77
CA VAL A 310 -6.10 18.35 -10.31
C VAL A 310 -7.49 17.90 -9.90
N ASP A 311 -8.51 18.61 -10.35
CA ASP A 311 -9.91 18.34 -10.03
C ASP A 311 -10.35 16.96 -10.57
N ALA A 312 -9.95 16.62 -11.79
CA ALA A 312 -10.18 15.29 -12.37
C ALA A 312 -9.54 14.18 -11.51
N GLY A 313 -8.29 14.37 -11.07
CA GLY A 313 -7.60 13.43 -10.19
C GLY A 313 -8.33 13.20 -8.87
N MET A 314 -8.67 14.29 -8.19
CA MET A 314 -9.33 14.23 -6.88
C MET A 314 -10.73 13.60 -6.99
N ARG A 315 -11.44 13.85 -8.09
CA ARG A 315 -12.73 13.20 -8.37
C ARG A 315 -12.59 11.72 -8.71
N GLU A 316 -11.57 11.31 -9.48
CA GLU A 316 -11.26 9.88 -9.71
C GLU A 316 -11.00 9.17 -8.38
N LEU A 317 -10.17 9.75 -7.52
CA LEU A 317 -9.86 9.22 -6.19
C LEU A 317 -11.12 9.06 -5.34
N ASN A 318 -11.93 10.11 -5.24
CA ASN A 318 -13.11 10.10 -4.40
C ASN A 318 -14.18 9.11 -4.89
N ALA A 319 -14.32 8.96 -6.20
CA ALA A 319 -15.33 8.09 -6.80
C ALA A 319 -14.91 6.61 -6.80
N THR A 320 -13.61 6.32 -6.95
CA THR A 320 -13.15 4.95 -7.23
C THR A 320 -12.20 4.38 -6.18
N GLY A 321 -11.64 5.22 -5.31
CA GLY A 321 -10.54 4.86 -4.41
C GLY A 321 -9.22 4.57 -5.13
N PHE A 322 -9.09 4.98 -6.38
CA PHE A 322 -7.86 4.87 -7.18
C PHE A 322 -7.56 6.23 -7.82
N MET A 323 -6.28 6.51 -8.05
CA MET A 323 -5.87 7.64 -8.88
C MET A 323 -4.66 7.21 -9.72
N HIS A 324 -4.64 7.57 -10.99
CA HIS A 324 -3.50 7.28 -11.86
C HIS A 324 -2.19 7.89 -11.30
N ASN A 325 -1.07 7.15 -11.31
CA ASN A 325 0.18 7.58 -10.65
C ASN A 325 0.68 8.96 -11.12
N ARG A 326 0.64 9.22 -12.44
CA ARG A 326 0.97 10.54 -12.98
C ARG A 326 0.14 11.66 -12.33
N VAL A 327 -1.13 11.41 -12.09
CA VAL A 327 -2.05 12.39 -11.50
C VAL A 327 -1.84 12.50 -9.99
N ARG A 328 -1.51 11.39 -9.28
CA ARG A 328 -1.07 11.44 -7.87
C ARG A 328 0.09 12.43 -7.69
N MET A 329 1.09 12.37 -8.56
CA MET A 329 2.22 13.32 -8.54
C MET A 329 1.78 14.78 -8.76
N VAL A 330 0.84 15.01 -9.68
CA VAL A 330 0.32 16.36 -9.99
C VAL A 330 -0.46 16.93 -8.81
N VAL A 331 -1.40 16.18 -8.24
CA VAL A 331 -2.22 16.67 -7.12
C VAL A 331 -1.41 16.86 -5.84
N ALA A 332 -0.42 15.99 -5.59
CA ALA A 332 0.47 16.12 -4.44
C ALA A 332 1.42 17.33 -4.58
N SER A 333 1.96 17.54 -5.79
CA SER A 333 2.73 18.77 -6.07
C SER A 333 1.84 20.01 -5.95
N PHE A 334 0.58 19.97 -6.39
CA PHE A 334 -0.32 21.10 -6.27
C PHE A 334 -0.60 21.45 -4.81
N LEU A 335 -0.92 20.46 -3.97
CA LEU A 335 -1.16 20.69 -2.54
C LEU A 335 0.07 21.31 -1.85
N THR A 336 1.23 20.68 -2.03
CA THR A 336 2.45 21.04 -1.30
C THR A 336 3.17 22.27 -1.85
N LYS A 337 3.02 22.58 -3.14
CA LYS A 337 3.74 23.67 -3.80
C LYS A 337 2.82 24.84 -4.18
N HIS A 338 1.62 24.59 -4.71
CA HIS A 338 0.72 25.69 -5.08
C HIS A 338 -0.02 26.23 -3.87
N LEU A 339 -0.63 25.34 -3.09
CA LEU A 339 -1.40 25.74 -1.90
C LEU A 339 -0.49 25.99 -0.70
N LEU A 340 0.69 25.36 -0.71
CA LEU A 340 1.68 25.37 0.37
C LEU A 340 1.07 24.84 1.67
N ILE A 341 0.30 23.75 1.55
CA ILE A 341 -0.29 23.00 2.64
C ILE A 341 0.64 21.82 2.97
N ASP A 342 0.75 21.50 4.25
CA ASP A 342 1.56 20.39 4.75
C ASP A 342 1.20 19.08 4.02
N TRP A 343 2.22 18.40 3.53
CA TRP A 343 2.07 17.14 2.79
C TRP A 343 1.39 16.05 3.62
N ARG A 344 1.48 16.12 4.95
CA ARG A 344 0.84 15.17 5.89
C ARG A 344 -0.69 15.22 5.80
N TRP A 345 -1.26 16.38 5.48
CA TRP A 345 -2.71 16.50 5.30
C TRP A 345 -3.16 15.75 4.05
N GLY A 346 -2.39 15.85 2.97
CA GLY A 346 -2.61 15.10 1.75
C GLY A 346 -2.36 13.60 1.93
N GLU A 347 -1.31 13.23 2.66
CA GLU A 347 -1.00 11.85 3.01
C GLU A 347 -2.17 11.18 3.76
N ALA A 348 -2.70 11.85 4.78
CA ALA A 348 -3.85 11.40 5.55
C ALA A 348 -5.11 11.29 4.68
N TYR A 349 -5.36 12.27 3.80
CA TYR A 349 -6.50 12.21 2.88
C TYR A 349 -6.39 11.03 1.90
N PHE A 350 -5.19 10.79 1.37
CA PHE A 350 -4.92 9.61 0.53
C PHE A 350 -5.10 8.31 1.31
N ALA A 351 -4.68 8.26 2.58
CA ALA A 351 -4.90 7.12 3.46
C ALA A 351 -6.38 6.84 3.73
N GLN A 352 -7.25 7.85 3.67
CA GLN A 352 -8.70 7.67 3.82
C GLN A 352 -9.38 7.16 2.54
N LYS A 353 -8.81 7.43 1.35
CA LYS A 353 -9.50 7.20 0.07
C LYS A 353 -8.91 6.07 -0.76
N LEU A 354 -7.60 5.84 -0.72
CA LEU A 354 -6.95 4.88 -1.61
C LEU A 354 -7.23 3.44 -1.20
N LEU A 355 -7.78 2.65 -2.12
CA LEU A 355 -7.89 1.19 -1.99
C LEU A 355 -6.51 0.53 -1.81
N ASP A 356 -5.49 1.11 -2.43
CA ASP A 356 -4.13 0.61 -2.43
C ASP A 356 -3.22 1.32 -1.43
N PHE A 357 -3.78 2.01 -0.43
CA PHE A 357 -2.99 2.68 0.60
C PHE A 357 -2.03 1.70 1.28
N ASP A 358 -0.74 1.91 1.06
CA ASP A 358 0.39 1.30 1.76
C ASP A 358 1.19 2.44 2.37
N LEU A 359 1.51 2.38 3.68
CA LEU A 359 2.19 3.48 4.34
C LEU A 359 3.52 3.80 3.67
N SER A 360 4.31 2.77 3.31
CA SER A 360 5.65 2.98 2.74
C SER A 360 5.56 3.69 1.38
N ALA A 361 4.70 3.20 0.48
CA ALA A 361 4.54 3.77 -0.86
C ALA A 361 3.88 5.16 -0.83
N ASN A 362 2.86 5.34 0.02
CA ASN A 362 2.15 6.61 0.15
C ASN A 362 3.05 7.69 0.75
N ASN A 363 3.70 7.40 1.89
CA ASN A 363 4.65 8.30 2.53
C ASN A 363 5.78 8.69 1.58
N GLY A 364 6.40 7.69 0.94
CA GLY A 364 7.45 7.89 -0.05
C GLY A 364 7.02 8.82 -1.20
N GLY A 365 5.82 8.62 -1.75
CA GLY A 365 5.27 9.47 -2.81
C GLY A 365 4.99 10.91 -2.37
N TRP A 366 4.44 11.12 -1.17
CA TRP A 366 4.19 12.45 -0.62
C TRP A 366 5.48 13.21 -0.29
N GLN A 367 6.45 12.52 0.32
CA GLN A 367 7.76 13.09 0.60
C GLN A 367 8.55 13.38 -0.69
N TRP A 368 8.38 12.56 -1.74
CA TRP A 368 8.92 12.85 -3.06
C TRP A 368 8.34 14.14 -3.65
N ALA A 369 7.02 14.34 -3.55
CA ALA A 369 6.34 15.51 -4.09
C ALA A 369 6.64 16.80 -3.31
N SER A 370 6.77 16.72 -1.98
CA SER A 370 7.14 17.84 -1.13
C SER A 370 8.64 18.20 -1.23
N GLY A 371 9.47 17.32 -1.78
CA GLY A 371 10.93 17.48 -1.81
C GLY A 371 11.63 17.09 -0.50
N SER A 372 10.88 16.64 0.51
CA SER A 372 11.39 16.26 1.83
C SER A 372 11.94 14.84 1.89
N GLY A 373 11.68 14.03 0.86
CA GLY A 373 11.99 12.60 0.81
C GLY A 373 13.39 12.24 0.34
N THR A 374 13.64 10.94 0.37
CA THR A 374 14.71 10.24 -0.36
C THR A 374 14.48 10.34 -1.87
N ASP A 375 15.53 10.63 -2.64
CA ASP A 375 15.45 10.80 -4.11
C ASP A 375 14.33 11.75 -4.58
N ALA A 376 13.98 12.72 -3.73
CA ALA A 376 12.81 13.57 -3.94
C ALA A 376 13.04 14.58 -5.06
N ALA A 377 11.94 15.03 -5.69
CA ALA A 377 12.00 16.13 -6.62
C ALA A 377 12.64 17.36 -5.95
N PRO A 378 13.64 18.02 -6.57
CA PRO A 378 14.19 19.24 -6.01
C PRO A 378 13.08 20.25 -5.75
N TYR A 379 13.11 20.95 -4.62
CA TYR A 379 11.97 21.77 -4.18
C TYR A 379 11.54 22.85 -5.19
N PHE A 380 12.48 23.31 -6.03
CA PHE A 380 12.24 24.30 -7.08
C PHE A 380 11.53 23.74 -8.31
N ARG A 381 11.43 22.41 -8.44
CA ARG A 381 10.65 21.70 -9.46
C ARG A 381 9.17 21.71 -9.08
N ILE A 382 8.48 22.78 -9.43
CA ILE A 382 7.05 22.96 -9.20
C ILE A 382 6.31 22.60 -10.49
N PHE A 383 5.40 21.63 -10.44
CA PHE A 383 4.68 21.18 -11.63
C PHE A 383 3.65 22.22 -12.05
N ASN A 384 3.77 22.78 -13.26
CA ASN A 384 2.70 23.59 -13.83
C ASN A 384 1.54 22.66 -14.27
N PRO A 385 0.34 22.72 -13.65
CA PRO A 385 -0.76 21.83 -14.00
C PRO A 385 -1.16 21.90 -15.47
N THR A 386 -1.14 23.10 -16.07
CA THR A 386 -1.44 23.30 -17.51
C THR A 386 -0.45 22.56 -18.40
N SER A 387 0.84 22.66 -18.10
CA SER A 387 1.87 21.92 -18.86
C SER A 387 1.76 20.40 -18.65
N GLN A 388 1.33 19.95 -17.47
CA GLN A 388 1.06 18.54 -17.21
C GLN A 388 -0.13 18.05 -18.05
N THR A 389 -1.21 18.83 -18.15
CA THR A 389 -2.35 18.54 -19.04
C THR A 389 -1.90 18.44 -20.50
N GLN A 390 -1.19 19.46 -21.00
CA GLN A 390 -0.71 19.48 -22.40
C GLN A 390 0.14 18.25 -22.74
N LYS A 391 0.91 17.75 -21.78
CA LYS A 391 1.80 16.61 -21.99
C LYS A 391 1.11 15.25 -21.86
N PHE A 392 0.22 15.09 -20.89
CA PHE A 392 -0.30 13.77 -20.49
C PHE A 392 -1.79 13.55 -20.76
N ASP A 393 -2.54 14.61 -21.05
CA ASP A 393 -3.94 14.55 -21.50
C ASP A 393 -4.25 15.62 -22.56
N PRO A 394 -3.50 15.67 -23.69
CA PRO A 394 -3.61 16.76 -24.67
C PRO A 394 -5.01 16.90 -25.30
N GLN A 395 -5.78 15.81 -25.40
CA GLN A 395 -7.15 15.83 -25.92
C GLN A 395 -8.22 16.00 -24.82
N LEU A 396 -7.80 16.20 -23.56
CA LEU A 396 -8.66 16.36 -22.38
C LEU A 396 -9.58 15.15 -22.14
N VAL A 397 -9.19 13.94 -22.57
CA VAL A 397 -10.04 12.75 -22.46
C VAL A 397 -10.23 12.38 -21.00
N TYR A 398 -9.16 12.35 -20.22
CA TYR A 398 -9.23 12.05 -18.79
C TYR A 398 -9.96 13.15 -18.03
N ILE A 399 -9.65 14.42 -18.35
CA ILE A 399 -10.29 15.56 -17.72
C ILE A 399 -11.80 15.59 -17.98
N LYS A 400 -12.26 15.42 -19.22
CA LYS A 400 -13.69 15.42 -19.55
C LYS A 400 -14.46 14.26 -18.93
N GLN A 401 -13.80 13.14 -18.67
CA GLN A 401 -14.41 12.01 -17.97
C GLN A 401 -14.79 12.36 -16.52
N TRP A 402 -13.91 13.07 -15.80
CA TRP A 402 -14.07 13.36 -14.38
C TRP A 402 -14.60 14.76 -14.07
N VAL A 403 -14.46 15.67 -15.02
CA VAL A 403 -14.93 17.06 -14.97
C VAL A 403 -15.75 17.33 -16.24
N PRO A 404 -16.92 16.69 -16.39
CA PRO A 404 -17.76 16.88 -17.58
C PRO A 404 -18.20 18.34 -17.76
N GLU A 405 -18.27 19.09 -16.67
CA GLU A 405 -18.68 20.50 -16.64
C GLU A 405 -17.55 21.50 -16.93
N ILE A 406 -16.34 21.08 -17.34
CA ILE A 406 -15.17 21.97 -17.49
C ILE A 406 -15.40 23.25 -18.33
N ASN A 407 -16.31 23.20 -19.32
CA ASN A 407 -16.63 24.32 -20.19
C ASN A 407 -17.87 25.12 -19.73
N SER A 408 -18.45 24.78 -18.57
CA SER A 408 -19.61 25.48 -18.03
C SER A 408 -19.21 26.71 -17.22
N PHE A 409 -20.16 27.63 -17.04
CA PHE A 409 -19.98 28.78 -16.14
C PHE A 409 -19.91 28.37 -14.65
N ASP A 410 -20.31 27.14 -14.32
CA ASP A 410 -20.33 26.62 -12.96
C ASP A 410 -18.98 26.04 -12.52
N TYR A 411 -18.07 25.79 -13.46
CA TYR A 411 -16.73 25.31 -13.13
C TYR A 411 -15.93 26.40 -12.40
N PRO A 412 -15.34 26.09 -11.21
CA PRO A 412 -14.73 27.12 -10.38
C PRO A 412 -13.54 27.79 -11.06
N LYS A 413 -13.39 29.09 -10.81
CA LYS A 413 -12.16 29.82 -11.15
C LYS A 413 -10.98 29.28 -10.34
N PRO A 414 -9.74 29.35 -10.85
CA PRO A 414 -8.54 28.95 -10.11
C PRO A 414 -8.48 29.57 -8.72
N ILE A 415 -8.31 28.75 -7.69
CA ILE A 415 -8.26 29.20 -6.28
C ILE A 415 -6.96 29.93 -5.92
N VAL A 416 -5.97 29.88 -6.81
CA VAL A 416 -4.68 30.55 -6.70
C VAL A 416 -4.13 30.79 -8.10
N ASP A 417 -3.36 31.85 -8.30
CA ASP A 417 -2.59 32.06 -9.54
C ASP A 417 -1.29 31.23 -9.51
N HIS A 418 -0.91 30.65 -10.67
CA HIS A 418 0.26 29.78 -10.75
C HIS A 418 1.58 30.51 -10.50
N ALA A 419 1.75 31.70 -11.10
CA ALA A 419 3.00 32.44 -10.99
C ALA A 419 3.21 32.92 -9.55
N ALA A 420 2.17 33.52 -8.95
CA ALA A 420 2.20 33.95 -7.56
C ALA A 420 2.41 32.78 -6.58
N ALA A 421 1.77 31.62 -6.83
CA ALA A 421 1.97 30.42 -6.01
C ALA A 421 3.41 29.89 -6.10
N ARG A 422 3.98 29.86 -7.31
CA ARG A 422 5.35 29.43 -7.56
C ARG A 422 6.36 30.32 -6.83
N GLU A 423 6.25 31.64 -6.95
CA GLU A 423 7.13 32.58 -6.26
C GLU A 423 7.06 32.40 -4.74
N ARG A 424 5.85 32.33 -4.19
CA ARG A 424 5.63 32.09 -2.76
C ARG A 424 6.27 30.79 -2.27
N CYS A 425 6.10 29.70 -3.01
CA CYS A 425 6.71 28.42 -2.67
C CYS A 425 8.24 28.50 -2.67
N LEU A 426 8.85 29.11 -3.69
CA LEU A 426 10.31 29.24 -3.76
C LEU A 426 10.85 30.06 -2.59
N ALA A 427 10.23 31.20 -2.30
CA ALA A 427 10.63 32.06 -1.18
C ALA A 427 10.54 31.33 0.17
N THR A 428 9.45 30.58 0.41
CA THR A 428 9.23 29.86 1.67
C THR A 428 10.26 28.74 1.86
N TYR A 429 10.51 27.93 0.83
CA TYR A 429 11.50 26.87 0.92
C TYR A 429 12.92 27.42 1.06
N GLN A 430 13.27 28.49 0.35
CA GLN A 430 14.57 29.13 0.49
C GLN A 430 14.79 29.71 1.89
N LYS A 431 13.76 30.32 2.50
CA LYS A 431 13.83 30.83 3.88
C LYS A 431 14.11 29.70 4.87
N ALA A 432 13.38 28.60 4.79
CA ALA A 432 13.51 27.48 5.72
C ALA A 432 14.82 26.68 5.56
N LEU A 433 15.30 26.51 4.32
CA LEU A 433 16.47 25.68 4.02
C LEU A 433 17.82 26.42 4.08
N LYS A 434 17.81 27.75 4.31
CA LYS A 434 19.04 28.55 4.53
C LYS A 434 19.42 28.69 6.00
N GLN A 435 18.51 28.34 6.91
CA GLN A 435 18.79 28.23 8.34
C GLN A 435 19.58 26.96 8.61
#